data_AF-A0A8G1R785-F1
#
_entry.id   AF-A0A8G1R785-F1
#
_cell.length_a   1.000
_cell.length_b   1.000
_cell.length_c   1.000
_cell.angle_alpha   90.00
_cell.angle_beta   90.00
_cell.angle_gamma   90.00
#
_symmetry.space_group_name_H-M   'P 1'
#
loop_
_entity.id
_entity.type
_entity.pdbx_description
1 polymer ?
#
loop_
_entity_poly.entity_id
_entity_poly.type
_entity_poly.pdbx_seq_one_letter_code
_entity_poly.pdbx_strand_id
1 'polypeptide(L)'
;MHRQSVLRLARQSGAFPLAELPPPYLAPSLHFSMNRSTVQCSNFSSTAAVAAGRGDLNKVRAVSAIHRTGPKYRLGVSKYPLPKPVSPDALPKRNATPDHGLWGFFPTDRTALSTPTYDIECGRSWSIQELREKSWDDLHSLWWVCVKERNRIATSDMERKRLKAGYGEWESTERDRVIRVTQNGIKHVLRERWYAWEEAQRLYRKGYRPQEDSQE
;
A
#
# COMPACT_ATOMS: atom_id res chain seq x y z
N MET A 1 -20.44 -13.92 -62.41
CA MET A 1 -19.77 -15.23 -62.57
C MET A 1 -19.67 -15.94 -61.22
N HIS A 2 -20.27 -17.13 -61.14
CA HIS A 2 -20.39 -17.99 -59.96
C HIS A 2 -19.01 -18.46 -59.41
N ARG A 3 -18.65 -18.04 -58.20
CA ARG A 3 -17.51 -18.59 -57.43
C ARG A 3 -17.84 -18.75 -55.94
N GLN A 4 -19.10 -19.08 -55.59
CA GLN A 4 -19.50 -19.25 -54.18
C GLN A 4 -20.12 -20.61 -53.83
N SER A 5 -20.15 -21.57 -54.76
CA SER A 5 -20.84 -22.84 -54.54
C SER A 5 -19.97 -24.03 -54.13
N VAL A 6 -18.63 -23.96 -54.29
CA VAL A 6 -17.79 -25.17 -54.09
C VAL A 6 -17.35 -25.36 -52.62
N LEU A 7 -17.10 -24.28 -51.87
CA LEU A 7 -16.55 -24.39 -50.51
C LEU A 7 -17.58 -24.64 -49.39
N ARG A 8 -18.89 -24.47 -49.67
CA ARG A 8 -19.94 -24.76 -48.68
C ARG A 8 -20.44 -26.21 -48.72
N LEU A 9 -20.30 -26.91 -49.85
CA LEU A 9 -20.75 -28.30 -49.97
C LEU A 9 -19.82 -29.27 -49.22
N ALA A 10 -18.54 -28.94 -49.09
CA ALA A 10 -17.54 -29.77 -48.40
C ALA A 10 -17.70 -29.82 -46.85
N ARG A 11 -18.60 -29.04 -46.26
CA ARG A 11 -18.86 -29.04 -44.80
C ARG A 11 -20.12 -29.80 -44.38
N GLN A 12 -20.97 -30.21 -45.33
CA GLN A 12 -22.23 -30.90 -45.02
C GLN A 12 -22.20 -32.40 -45.33
N SER A 13 -21.29 -32.86 -46.17
CA SER A 13 -20.99 -34.28 -46.36
C SER A 13 -19.79 -34.65 -45.48
N GLY A 14 -20.04 -35.23 -44.31
CA GLY A 14 -19.02 -35.82 -43.44
C GLY A 14 -18.35 -37.04 -44.08
N ALA A 15 -17.56 -36.83 -45.12
CA ALA A 15 -16.76 -37.85 -45.77
C ALA A 15 -15.70 -37.19 -46.68
N PHE A 16 -14.52 -36.93 -46.13
CA PHE A 16 -13.32 -37.21 -46.93
C PHE A 16 -12.73 -38.48 -46.31
N PRO A 17 -12.53 -39.56 -47.10
CA PRO A 17 -11.78 -40.69 -46.61
C PRO A 17 -10.41 -40.19 -46.15
N LEU A 18 -9.84 -40.90 -45.17
CA LEU A 18 -8.50 -40.69 -44.63
C LEU A 18 -7.45 -40.86 -45.75
N ALA A 19 -7.40 -39.93 -46.70
CA ALA A 19 -6.32 -39.82 -47.65
C ALA A 19 -5.14 -39.28 -46.84
N GLU A 20 -4.08 -40.07 -46.72
CA GLU A 20 -2.84 -39.66 -46.07
C GLU A 20 -2.37 -38.35 -46.72
N LEU A 21 -2.58 -37.24 -46.01
CA LEU A 21 -2.02 -35.97 -46.42
C LEU A 21 -0.50 -36.10 -46.36
N PRO A 22 0.24 -35.61 -47.38
CA PRO A 22 1.69 -35.63 -47.34
C PRO A 22 2.20 -34.89 -46.09
N PRO A 23 3.40 -35.24 -45.58
CA PRO A 23 3.93 -34.65 -44.37
C PRO A 23 3.88 -33.10 -44.41
N PRO A 24 3.62 -32.43 -43.28
CA PRO A 24 3.27 -31.02 -43.24
C PRO A 24 4.34 -30.08 -43.81
N TYR A 25 5.59 -30.53 -43.88
CA TYR A 25 6.68 -29.78 -44.52
C TYR A 25 6.66 -29.80 -46.05
N LEU A 26 5.99 -30.78 -46.68
CA LEU A 26 5.86 -30.90 -48.14
C LEU A 26 4.70 -30.08 -48.70
N ALA A 27 3.58 -29.99 -47.96
CA ALA A 27 2.42 -29.20 -48.36
C ALA A 27 1.71 -28.55 -47.15
N PRO A 28 2.26 -27.47 -46.56
CA PRO A 28 1.73 -26.85 -45.34
C PRO A 28 0.31 -26.28 -45.49
N SER A 29 -0.09 -25.93 -46.72
CA SER A 29 -1.39 -25.33 -47.03
C SER A 29 -2.57 -26.31 -46.95
N LEU A 30 -2.30 -27.62 -46.95
CA LEU A 30 -3.32 -28.67 -46.86
C LEU A 30 -3.61 -29.09 -45.40
N HIS A 31 -2.77 -28.69 -44.45
CA HIS A 31 -2.93 -28.97 -43.03
C HIS A 31 -3.68 -27.83 -42.34
N PHE A 32 -5.00 -27.99 -42.17
CA PHE A 32 -5.83 -27.02 -41.45
C PHE A 32 -5.80 -27.30 -39.94
N SER A 33 -5.19 -26.40 -39.15
CA SER A 33 -5.20 -26.51 -37.67
C SER A 33 -6.62 -26.42 -37.11
N MET A 34 -7.03 -27.41 -36.31
CA MET A 34 -8.35 -27.41 -35.63
C MET A 34 -8.50 -26.27 -34.60
N ASN A 35 -7.40 -25.74 -34.08
CA ASN A 35 -7.41 -24.68 -33.06
C ASN A 35 -7.21 -23.29 -33.66
N ARG A 36 -7.93 -22.97 -34.73
CA ARG A 36 -8.01 -21.59 -35.20
C ARG A 36 -9.07 -20.86 -34.36
N SER A 37 -8.63 -19.97 -33.47
CA SER A 37 -9.47 -18.89 -32.94
C SER A 37 -10.20 -18.26 -34.12
N THR A 38 -11.51 -18.04 -34.00
CA THR A 38 -12.35 -17.47 -35.05
C THR A 38 -11.81 -16.09 -35.43
N VAL A 39 -10.87 -16.04 -36.37
CA VAL A 39 -10.51 -14.83 -37.07
C VAL A 39 -11.82 -14.38 -37.68
N GLN A 40 -12.38 -13.29 -37.16
CA GLN A 40 -13.61 -12.70 -37.65
C GLN A 40 -13.32 -12.14 -39.05
N CYS A 41 -13.25 -13.01 -40.05
CA CYS A 41 -13.25 -12.66 -41.45
C CYS A 41 -14.70 -12.38 -41.86
N SER A 42 -15.27 -11.29 -41.34
CA SER A 42 -16.44 -10.72 -41.99
C SER A 42 -16.01 -10.30 -43.38
N ASN A 43 -16.61 -10.89 -44.42
CA ASN A 43 -16.37 -10.46 -45.79
C ASN A 43 -16.61 -8.95 -45.87
N PHE A 44 -15.56 -8.19 -46.18
CA PHE A 44 -15.71 -6.77 -46.50
C PHE A 44 -16.57 -6.69 -47.76
N SER A 45 -17.86 -6.43 -47.59
CA SER A 45 -18.82 -6.26 -48.67
C SER A 45 -19.41 -4.87 -48.54
N SER A 46 -19.10 -4.01 -49.49
CA SER A 46 -19.67 -2.67 -49.63
C SER A 46 -21.06 -2.69 -50.32
N THR A 47 -21.66 -3.87 -50.51
CA THR A 47 -22.96 -3.98 -51.17
C THR A 47 -24.07 -3.40 -50.28
N ALA A 48 -24.80 -2.42 -50.80
CA ALA A 48 -25.78 -1.62 -50.07
C ALA A 48 -26.83 -2.46 -49.30
N ALA A 49 -27.23 -3.61 -49.83
CA ALA A 49 -28.22 -4.50 -49.23
C ALA A 49 -27.75 -5.15 -47.90
N VAL A 50 -26.45 -5.37 -47.71
CA VAL A 50 -25.90 -5.95 -46.46
C VAL A 50 -25.62 -4.86 -45.41
N ALA A 51 -25.31 -3.64 -45.86
CA ALA A 51 -25.04 -2.48 -45.00
C ALA A 51 -26.32 -1.80 -44.48
N ALA A 52 -27.42 -1.84 -45.23
CA ALA A 52 -28.65 -1.11 -44.90
C ALA A 52 -29.44 -1.67 -43.69
N GLY A 53 -29.23 -2.95 -43.32
CA GLY A 53 -30.01 -3.63 -42.27
C GLY A 53 -29.32 -3.82 -40.93
N ARG A 54 -28.00 -3.54 -40.84
CA ARG A 54 -27.23 -3.71 -39.60
C ARG A 54 -26.66 -2.36 -39.18
N GLY A 55 -27.25 -1.77 -38.14
CA GLY A 55 -26.67 -0.60 -37.48
C GLY A 55 -25.22 -0.87 -37.04
N ASP A 56 -24.45 0.19 -36.82
CA ASP A 56 -23.04 0.05 -36.46
C ASP A 56 -22.87 -0.78 -35.18
N LEU A 57 -22.23 -1.95 -35.32
CA LEU A 57 -21.99 -2.91 -34.23
C LEU A 57 -21.00 -2.38 -33.20
N ASN A 58 -20.14 -1.41 -33.57
CA ASN A 58 -19.21 -0.79 -32.65
C ASN A 58 -19.83 0.46 -32.00
N LYS A 59 -20.31 0.29 -30.76
CA LYS A 59 -20.97 1.35 -29.99
C LYS A 59 -20.06 2.53 -29.66
N VAL A 60 -18.76 2.31 -29.55
CA VAL A 60 -17.75 3.33 -29.17
C VAL A 60 -16.84 3.74 -30.34
N ARG A 61 -17.25 3.41 -31.57
CA ARG A 61 -16.50 3.80 -32.77
C ARG A 61 -16.22 5.31 -32.78
N ALA A 62 -14.95 5.66 -32.95
CA ALA A 62 -14.48 7.05 -33.01
C ALA A 62 -14.81 7.91 -31.77
N VAL A 63 -14.99 7.29 -30.60
CA VAL A 63 -15.19 7.99 -29.32
C VAL A 63 -13.95 7.81 -28.44
N SER A 64 -13.30 8.91 -28.06
CA SER A 64 -12.17 8.93 -27.13
C SER A 64 -12.19 10.16 -26.23
N ALA A 65 -12.00 9.94 -24.93
CA ALA A 65 -11.97 11.01 -23.93
C ALA A 65 -10.68 11.84 -24.01
N ILE A 66 -9.53 11.17 -24.21
CA ILE A 66 -8.21 11.82 -24.26
C ILE A 66 -8.13 12.81 -25.43
N HIS A 67 -8.63 12.43 -26.61
CA HIS A 67 -8.64 13.31 -27.79
C HIS A 67 -9.90 14.18 -27.91
N ARG A 68 -10.77 14.17 -26.88
CA ARG A 68 -11.96 15.03 -26.81
C ARG A 68 -12.88 14.93 -28.04
N THR A 69 -13.02 13.73 -28.63
CA THR A 69 -13.82 13.55 -29.86
C THR A 69 -15.33 13.73 -29.64
N GLY A 70 -15.77 13.67 -28.37
CA GLY A 70 -17.17 13.82 -27.98
C GLY A 70 -18.01 12.54 -28.17
N PRO A 71 -19.29 12.58 -27.80
CA PRO A 71 -20.19 11.44 -27.92
C PRO A 71 -20.53 11.15 -29.39
N LYS A 72 -20.68 9.86 -29.73
CA LYS A 72 -21.01 9.40 -31.08
C LYS A 72 -22.32 9.96 -31.64
N TYR A 73 -23.29 10.20 -30.78
CA TYR A 73 -24.60 10.74 -31.13
C TYR A 73 -24.92 11.94 -30.24
N ARG A 74 -25.75 12.85 -30.76
CA ARG A 74 -26.25 14.00 -30.00
C ARG A 74 -27.23 13.52 -28.92
N LEU A 75 -26.81 13.57 -27.66
CA LEU A 75 -27.63 13.18 -26.52
C LEU A 75 -28.66 14.27 -26.18
N GLY A 76 -29.80 13.92 -25.59
CA GLY A 76 -30.82 14.91 -25.18
C GLY A 76 -30.33 15.95 -24.19
N VAL A 77 -29.28 15.64 -23.41
CA VAL A 77 -28.61 16.54 -22.47
C VAL A 77 -27.55 17.44 -23.11
N SER A 78 -27.19 17.21 -24.39
CA SER A 78 -26.18 18.03 -25.07
C SER A 78 -26.65 19.47 -25.33
N LYS A 79 -27.92 19.78 -25.03
CA LYS A 79 -28.48 21.14 -25.08
C LYS A 79 -28.07 22.01 -23.89
N TYR A 80 -27.66 21.39 -22.77
CA TYR A 80 -27.28 22.13 -21.58
C TYR A 80 -25.76 22.31 -21.52
N PRO A 81 -25.26 23.48 -21.10
CA PRO A 81 -23.84 23.65 -20.84
C PRO A 81 -23.41 22.73 -19.69
N LEU A 82 -22.18 22.20 -19.77
CA LEU A 82 -21.65 21.34 -18.71
C LEU A 82 -21.54 22.12 -17.39
N PRO A 83 -22.07 21.58 -16.28
CA PRO A 83 -21.94 22.23 -14.98
C PRO A 83 -20.47 22.28 -14.57
N LYS A 84 -20.02 23.45 -14.11
CA LYS A 84 -18.66 23.63 -13.58
C LYS A 84 -18.67 23.19 -12.11
N PRO A 85 -17.89 22.15 -11.73
CA PRO A 85 -17.80 21.76 -10.32
C PRO A 85 -17.12 22.87 -9.52
N VAL A 86 -17.47 22.96 -8.25
CA VAL A 86 -16.75 23.80 -7.28
C VAL A 86 -15.34 23.21 -7.11
N SER A 87 -14.30 24.05 -7.12
CA SER A 87 -12.95 23.59 -6.89
C SER A 87 -12.82 22.99 -5.48
N PRO A 88 -11.97 21.96 -5.28
CA PRO A 88 -11.75 21.38 -3.94
C PRO A 88 -11.33 22.43 -2.89
N ASP A 89 -10.60 23.46 -3.29
CA ASP A 89 -10.13 24.54 -2.41
C ASP A 89 -11.25 25.47 -1.95
N ALA A 90 -12.33 25.59 -2.73
CA ALA A 90 -13.50 26.38 -2.40
C ALA A 90 -14.52 25.61 -1.53
N LEU A 91 -14.31 24.31 -1.32
CA LEU A 91 -15.13 23.54 -0.38
C LEU A 91 -14.80 23.97 1.06
N PRO A 92 -15.81 24.05 1.95
CA PRO A 92 -15.56 24.32 3.35
C PRO A 92 -14.67 23.22 3.95
N LYS A 93 -13.56 23.61 4.59
CA LYS A 93 -12.68 22.67 5.27
C LYS A 93 -13.44 22.00 6.42
N ARG A 94 -13.24 20.69 6.56
CA ARG A 94 -13.81 19.94 7.70
C ARG A 94 -13.17 20.43 8.99
N ASN A 95 -13.99 20.59 10.03
CA ASN A 95 -13.50 20.93 11.36
C ASN A 95 -12.70 19.75 11.92
N ALA A 96 -11.46 20.01 12.35
CA ALA A 96 -10.65 19.00 13.00
C ALA A 96 -11.17 18.75 14.43
N THR A 97 -11.32 17.48 14.81
CA THR A 97 -11.61 17.10 16.20
C THR A 97 -10.38 17.40 17.07
N PRO A 98 -10.51 18.19 18.15
CA PRO A 98 -9.38 18.53 19.02
C PRO A 98 -8.74 17.31 19.69
N ASP A 99 -9.56 16.34 20.12
CA ASP A 99 -9.12 15.15 20.87
C ASP A 99 -8.99 13.92 19.96
N HIS A 100 -8.34 14.11 18.81
CA HIS A 100 -8.07 13.02 17.89
C HIS A 100 -6.80 12.25 18.29
N GLY A 101 -6.85 10.91 18.29
CA GLY A 101 -5.68 10.08 18.64
C GLY A 101 -4.47 10.28 17.73
N LEU A 102 -4.67 10.71 16.47
CA LEU A 102 -3.56 11.02 15.55
C LEU A 102 -2.73 12.23 16.00
N TRP A 103 -3.26 13.11 16.86
CA TRP A 103 -2.47 14.21 17.41
C TRP A 103 -1.27 13.74 18.24
N GLY A 104 -1.28 12.49 18.71
CA GLY A 104 -0.14 11.90 19.41
C GLY A 104 1.16 11.85 18.60
N PHE A 105 1.07 11.81 17.27
CA PHE A 105 2.22 11.77 16.35
C PHE A 105 2.85 13.14 16.10
N PHE A 106 2.19 14.22 16.49
CA PHE A 106 2.67 15.59 16.30
C PHE A 106 3.19 16.17 17.62
N PRO A 107 4.02 17.23 17.57
CA PRO A 107 4.37 18.02 18.75
C PRO A 107 3.13 18.56 19.46
N THR A 108 3.30 18.99 20.71
CA THR A 108 2.22 19.55 21.54
C THR A 108 1.53 20.74 20.86
N ASP A 109 2.29 21.52 20.09
CA ASP A 109 1.82 22.70 19.36
C ASP A 109 0.98 22.35 18.11
N ARG A 110 0.81 21.05 17.82
CA ARG A 110 0.07 20.52 16.65
C ARG A 110 0.61 21.02 15.31
N THR A 111 1.88 21.42 15.27
CA THR A 111 2.62 21.75 14.05
C THR A 111 3.01 20.48 13.30
N ALA A 112 3.24 20.57 12.00
CA ALA A 112 3.67 19.42 11.20
C ALA A 112 5.11 18.99 11.48
N LEU A 113 5.95 19.94 11.92
CA LEU A 113 7.37 19.74 12.22
C LEU A 113 7.68 20.20 13.64
N SER A 114 8.62 19.51 14.30
CA SER A 114 9.25 19.99 15.53
C SER A 114 10.26 21.11 15.22
N THR A 115 10.40 22.07 16.13
CA THR A 115 11.46 23.07 16.07
C THR A 115 12.76 22.50 16.62
N PRO A 116 13.93 22.90 16.09
CA PRO A 116 15.22 22.43 16.63
C PRO A 116 15.40 22.76 18.12
N THR A 117 14.89 23.91 18.57
CA THR A 117 14.91 24.30 19.99
C THR A 117 14.12 23.32 20.85
N TYR A 118 12.93 22.91 20.41
CA TYR A 118 12.11 21.91 21.11
C TYR A 118 12.80 20.54 21.18
N ASP A 119 13.48 20.13 20.10
CA ASP A 119 14.17 18.85 20.07
C ASP A 119 15.40 18.83 21.00
N ILE A 120 16.13 19.96 21.10
CA ILE A 120 17.27 20.17 22.02
C ILE A 120 16.83 20.25 23.47
N GLU A 121 15.65 20.79 23.76
CA GLU A 121 15.02 20.86 25.09
C GLU A 121 14.59 19.45 25.57
N CYS A 122 15.54 18.51 25.59
CA CYS A 122 15.39 17.17 26.11
C CYS A 122 16.26 17.02 27.37
N GLY A 123 15.73 16.26 28.33
CA GLY A 123 16.50 15.89 29.53
C GLY A 123 17.52 14.79 29.24
N ARG A 124 18.20 14.35 30.29
CA ARG A 124 19.09 13.18 30.23
C ARG A 124 18.32 11.86 30.10
N SER A 125 19.04 10.82 29.70
CA SER A 125 18.53 9.44 29.79
C SER A 125 18.43 8.97 31.25
N TRP A 126 17.49 8.06 31.51
CA TRP A 126 17.37 7.29 32.75
C TRP A 126 18.59 6.41 32.99
N SER A 127 19.14 6.47 34.21
CA SER A 127 20.24 5.60 34.60
C SER A 127 19.74 4.21 35.00
N ILE A 128 20.59 3.19 34.87
CA ILE A 128 20.25 1.80 35.22
C ILE A 128 19.88 1.69 36.70
N GLN A 129 20.60 2.38 37.58
CA GLN A 129 20.34 2.40 39.02
C GLN A 129 18.93 2.91 39.33
N GLU A 130 18.50 3.98 38.68
CA GLU A 130 17.17 4.57 38.86
C GLU A 130 16.06 3.65 38.36
N LEU A 131 16.31 2.93 37.26
CA LEU A 131 15.37 1.97 36.69
C LEU A 131 15.23 0.71 37.57
N ARG A 132 16.27 0.34 38.34
CA ARG A 132 16.21 -0.79 39.28
C ARG A 132 15.25 -0.56 40.44
N GLU A 133 14.93 0.68 40.79
CA GLU A 133 13.97 1.00 41.86
C GLU A 133 12.50 0.96 41.40
N LYS A 134 12.23 0.88 40.09
CA LYS A 134 10.87 0.99 39.54
C LYS A 134 10.12 -0.34 39.45
N SER A 135 8.80 -0.30 39.59
CA SER A 135 7.94 -1.48 39.42
C SER A 135 7.92 -1.97 37.96
N TRP A 136 7.40 -3.18 37.71
CA TRP A 136 7.25 -3.68 36.34
C TRP A 136 6.25 -2.84 35.53
N ASP A 137 5.13 -2.45 36.14
CA ASP A 137 4.10 -1.63 35.49
C ASP A 137 4.62 -0.25 35.08
N ASP A 138 5.45 0.39 35.92
CA ASP A 138 6.08 1.67 35.61
C ASP A 138 7.07 1.53 34.45
N LEU A 139 7.91 0.49 34.45
CA LEU A 139 8.85 0.22 33.36
C LEU A 139 8.14 -0.06 32.05
N HIS A 140 7.02 -0.79 32.09
CA HIS A 140 6.20 -1.06 30.90
C HIS A 140 5.50 0.21 30.38
N SER A 141 4.98 1.04 31.28
CA SER A 141 4.39 2.33 30.91
C SER A 141 5.42 3.28 30.31
N LEU A 142 6.60 3.38 30.95
CA LEU A 142 7.73 4.18 30.47
C LEU A 142 8.19 3.70 29.09
N TRP A 143 8.27 2.39 28.88
CA TRP A 143 8.61 1.82 27.58
C TRP A 143 7.68 2.34 26.47
N TRP A 144 6.37 2.37 26.71
CA TRP A 144 5.40 2.88 25.74
C TRP A 144 5.48 4.39 25.54
N VAL A 145 5.81 5.17 26.57
CA VAL A 145 6.11 6.60 26.43
C VAL A 145 7.31 6.80 25.49
N CYS A 146 8.38 6.04 25.67
CA CYS A 146 9.54 6.06 24.77
C CYS A 146 9.16 5.69 23.33
N VAL A 147 8.33 4.66 23.13
CA VAL A 147 7.87 4.26 21.78
C VAL A 147 7.06 5.36 21.12
N LYS A 148 6.13 5.99 21.84
CA LYS A 148 5.33 7.11 21.31
C LYS A 148 6.21 8.29 20.90
N GLU A 149 7.20 8.62 21.71
CA GLU A 149 8.13 9.71 21.40
C GLU A 149 8.98 9.40 20.16
N ARG A 150 9.49 8.16 20.03
CA ARG A 150 10.22 7.73 18.83
C ARG A 150 9.36 7.78 17.57
N ASN A 151 8.07 7.42 17.67
CA ASN A 151 7.14 7.53 16.55
C ASN A 151 6.87 8.98 16.16
N ARG A 152 6.82 9.90 17.13
CA ARG A 152 6.71 11.35 16.89
C ARG A 152 7.95 11.89 16.16
N ILE A 153 9.15 11.57 16.64
CA ILE A 153 10.42 11.96 16.00
C ILE A 153 10.48 11.41 14.57
N ALA A 154 10.16 10.13 14.37
CA ALA A 154 10.15 9.53 13.03
C ALA A 154 9.15 10.22 12.07
N THR A 155 8.00 10.64 12.58
CA THR A 155 7.00 11.40 11.79
C THR A 155 7.56 12.76 11.37
N SER A 156 8.15 13.50 12.31
CA SER A 156 8.82 14.78 12.03
C SER A 156 9.97 14.63 11.03
N ASP A 157 10.81 13.60 11.18
CA ASP A 157 11.96 13.35 10.30
C ASP A 157 11.53 13.00 8.87
N MET A 158 10.48 12.16 8.72
CA MET A 158 9.93 11.84 7.40
C MET A 158 9.37 13.08 6.72
N GLU A 159 8.62 13.91 7.44
CA GLU A 159 8.05 15.13 6.88
C GLU A 159 9.14 16.17 6.58
N ARG A 160 10.18 16.27 7.42
CA ARG A 160 11.35 17.12 7.16
C ARG A 160 12.05 16.72 5.86
N LYS A 161 12.24 15.41 5.62
CA LYS A 161 12.83 14.87 4.39
C LYS A 161 11.95 15.14 3.17
N ARG A 162 10.63 14.97 3.31
CA ARG A 162 9.66 15.24 2.24
C ARG A 162 9.62 16.72 1.84
N LEU A 163 9.57 17.61 2.83
CA LEU A 163 9.53 19.06 2.63
C LEU A 163 10.90 19.66 2.30
N LYS A 164 11.98 18.91 2.49
CA LYS A 164 13.37 19.38 2.38
C LYS A 164 13.61 20.63 3.23
N ALA A 165 13.09 20.62 4.46
CA ALA A 165 13.08 21.79 5.35
C ALA A 165 14.47 22.17 5.92
N GLY A 166 15.52 21.38 5.66
CA GLY A 166 16.89 21.68 6.04
C GLY A 166 17.26 21.12 7.42
N TYR A 167 17.66 22.00 8.34
CA TYR A 167 18.22 21.69 9.66
C TYR A 167 17.24 20.96 10.60
N GLY A 168 17.74 20.42 11.72
CA GLY A 168 16.96 19.72 12.74
C GLY A 168 17.16 18.20 12.79
N GLU A 169 17.90 17.61 11.85
CA GLU A 169 18.16 16.15 11.82
C GLU A 169 19.13 15.71 12.92
N TRP A 170 20.12 16.53 13.25
CA TRP A 170 21.09 16.18 14.28
C TRP A 170 20.43 16.21 15.66
N GLU A 171 19.64 17.23 15.93
CA GLU A 171 18.87 17.43 17.16
C GLU A 171 17.88 16.29 17.39
N SER A 172 17.12 15.93 16.35
CA SER A 172 16.15 14.84 16.43
C SER A 172 16.83 13.47 16.62
N THR A 173 17.98 13.26 15.97
CA THR A 173 18.80 12.05 16.13
C THR A 173 19.37 11.92 17.54
N GLU A 174 19.87 13.01 18.13
CA GLU A 174 20.41 12.97 19.49
C GLU A 174 19.29 12.71 20.51
N ARG A 175 18.11 13.30 20.32
CA ARG A 175 16.93 13.00 21.15
C ARG A 175 16.53 11.53 21.05
N ASP A 176 16.46 10.96 19.84
CA ASP A 176 16.18 9.53 19.64
C ASP A 176 17.26 8.65 20.28
N ARG A 177 18.54 9.06 20.23
CA ARG A 177 19.63 8.36 20.90
C ARG A 177 19.43 8.29 22.41
N VAL A 178 19.09 9.41 23.05
CA VAL A 178 18.80 9.48 24.49
C VAL A 178 17.67 8.50 24.84
N ILE A 179 16.59 8.50 24.05
CA ILE A 179 15.45 7.59 24.26
C ILE A 179 15.86 6.12 24.09
N ARG A 180 16.65 5.79 23.07
CA ARG A 180 17.15 4.42 22.85
C ARG A 180 18.02 3.93 24.01
N VAL A 181 18.82 4.80 24.62
CA VAL A 181 19.61 4.45 25.81
C VAL A 181 18.68 4.05 26.96
N THR A 182 17.60 4.79 27.19
CA THR A 182 16.61 4.44 28.24
C THR A 182 15.94 3.09 27.96
N GLN A 183 15.55 2.84 26.70
CA GLN A 183 14.95 1.56 26.30
C GLN A 183 15.91 0.38 26.52
N ASN A 184 17.20 0.57 26.24
CA ASN A 184 18.22 -0.45 26.50
C ASN A 184 18.43 -0.67 28.01
N GLY A 185 18.40 0.41 28.81
CA GLY A 185 18.43 0.33 30.27
C GLY A 185 17.26 -0.48 30.84
N ILE A 186 16.04 -0.25 30.34
CA ILE A 186 14.84 -1.01 30.76
C ILE A 186 15.02 -2.49 30.45
N LYS A 187 15.45 -2.84 29.22
CA LYS A 187 15.72 -4.24 28.85
C LYS A 187 16.78 -4.89 29.73
N HIS A 188 17.83 -4.14 30.06
CA HIS A 188 18.90 -4.61 30.92
C HIS A 188 18.38 -4.95 32.32
N VAL A 189 17.69 -4.01 32.97
CA VAL A 189 17.15 -4.20 34.33
C VAL A 189 16.15 -5.36 34.39
N LEU A 190 15.27 -5.49 33.41
CA LEU A 190 14.31 -6.61 33.38
C LEU A 190 15.01 -7.97 33.26
N ARG A 191 16.07 -8.05 32.44
CA ARG A 191 16.87 -9.28 32.30
C ARG A 191 17.66 -9.59 33.57
N GLU A 192 18.29 -8.58 34.16
CA GLU A 192 19.03 -8.68 35.42
C GLU A 192 18.14 -9.21 36.54
N ARG A 193 16.94 -8.65 36.70
CA ARG A 193 15.95 -9.11 37.70
C ARG A 193 15.54 -10.56 37.48
N TRP A 194 15.32 -10.96 36.23
CA TRP A 194 14.95 -12.34 35.90
C TRP A 194 16.05 -13.32 36.31
N TYR A 195 17.31 -13.01 35.97
CA TYR A 195 18.44 -13.85 36.36
C TYR A 195 18.64 -13.88 37.88
N ALA A 196 18.55 -12.74 38.56
CA ALA A 196 18.66 -12.69 40.01
C ALA A 196 17.57 -13.53 40.70
N TRP A 197 16.33 -13.48 40.20
CA TRP A 197 15.24 -14.32 40.69
C TRP A 197 15.48 -15.81 40.43
N GLU A 198 15.94 -16.18 39.23
CA GLU A 198 16.24 -17.57 38.89
C GLU A 198 17.36 -18.14 39.77
N GLU A 199 18.42 -17.35 39.99
CA GLU A 199 19.54 -17.73 40.86
C GLU A 199 19.09 -17.88 42.32
N ALA A 200 18.30 -16.94 42.84
CA ALA A 200 17.73 -17.02 44.18
C ALA A 200 16.88 -18.30 44.34
N GLN A 201 16.04 -18.61 43.36
CA GLN A 201 15.23 -19.83 43.36
C GLN A 201 16.09 -21.10 43.29
N ARG A 202 17.18 -21.07 42.52
CA ARG A 202 18.15 -22.18 42.45
C ARG A 202 18.87 -22.39 43.78
N LEU A 203 19.29 -21.32 44.46
CA LEU A 203 19.91 -21.38 45.78
C LEU A 203 18.93 -21.92 46.84
N TYR A 204 17.69 -21.45 46.82
CA TYR A 204 16.63 -21.94 47.69
C TYR A 204 16.40 -23.45 47.54
N ARG A 205 16.32 -23.94 46.28
CA ARG A 205 16.18 -25.38 45.99
C ARG A 205 17.38 -26.20 46.44
N LYS A 206 18.58 -25.63 46.44
CA LYS A 206 19.79 -26.27 46.99
C LYS A 206 19.81 -26.34 48.52
N GLY A 207 18.82 -25.74 49.20
CA GLY A 207 18.71 -25.73 50.66
C GLY A 207 19.32 -24.52 51.33
N TYR A 208 19.81 -23.52 50.58
CA TYR A 208 20.25 -22.25 51.16
C TYR A 208 19.05 -21.52 51.75
N ARG A 209 19.15 -21.17 53.03
CA ARG A 209 18.20 -20.31 53.74
C ARG A 209 18.96 -19.05 54.15
N PRO A 210 18.55 -17.86 53.71
CA PRO A 210 19.18 -16.63 54.18
C PRO A 210 19.02 -16.55 55.70
N GLN A 211 20.10 -16.20 56.40
CA GLN A 211 20.02 -15.85 57.81
C GLN A 211 19.31 -14.49 57.90
N GLU A 212 18.34 -14.37 58.79
CA GLU A 212 17.77 -13.06 59.09
C GLU A 212 18.86 -12.26 59.79
N ASP A 213 19.40 -11.26 59.10
CA ASP A 213 20.23 -10.24 59.75
C ASP A 213 19.36 -9.60 60.83
N SER A 214 19.58 -10.04 62.07
CA SER A 214 18.87 -9.55 63.25
C SER A 214 19.34 -8.13 63.49
N GLN A 215 18.58 -7.18 62.92
CA GLN A 215 18.49 -5.75 63.22
C GLN A 215 19.61 -5.16 64.11
N GLU A 216 20.49 -4.36 63.50
CA GLU A 216 20.97 -3.10 64.09
C GLU A 216 20.14 -1.93 63.55
#